data_AF-R1CQH8-F1
#
_entry.id   AF-R1CQH8-F1
#
_cell.length_a   1.000
_cell.length_b   1.000
_cell.length_c   1.000
_cell.angle_alpha   90.00
_cell.angle_beta   90.00
_cell.angle_gamma   90.00
#
_symmetry.space_group_name_H-M   'P 1'
#
loop_
_entity.id
_entity.type
_entity.pdbx_description
1 polymer ?
#
loop_
_entity_poly.entity_id
_entity_poly.type
_entity_poly.pdbx_seq_one_letter_code
_entity_poly.pdbx_strand_id
1 'polypeptide(L)'
;MGLLFLSLCTLAATRWHELDGYSFERYRQEFGKMYATAEEAAAREAAFNKKLKEVRSHNAAGHSWKRGVNHLTDRTPEELSVLHGLDRALLFSQKHALSTAKPARPFTKADEVPSGVDWRRQGAVTPVKNQGHCGSCWTFASAETVESRWFLKTGELQDLSEQFILDC
;
A
#
# COMPACT_ATOMS: atom_id res chain seq x y z
N MET A 1 -24.92 -14.47 31.31
CA MET A 1 -24.45 -15.22 30.13
C MET A 1 -24.96 -14.52 28.87
N GLY A 2 -24.10 -13.84 28.13
CA GLY A 2 -24.43 -13.27 26.83
C GLY A 2 -23.19 -13.31 25.96
N LEU A 3 -22.94 -14.44 25.30
CA LEU A 3 -21.86 -14.59 24.34
C LEU A 3 -22.29 -13.89 23.05
N LEU A 4 -21.77 -12.68 22.83
CA LEU A 4 -21.81 -12.03 21.53
C LEU A 4 -20.84 -12.78 20.60
N PHE A 5 -21.38 -13.63 19.74
CA PHE A 5 -20.66 -14.17 18.60
C PHE A 5 -20.50 -13.06 17.55
N LEU A 6 -19.39 -12.32 17.62
CA LEU A 6 -18.88 -11.59 16.47
C LEU A 6 -18.34 -12.62 15.47
N SER A 7 -19.21 -13.14 14.62
CA SER A 7 -18.81 -13.87 13.43
C SER A 7 -18.15 -12.86 12.49
N LEU A 8 -16.83 -12.70 12.59
CA LEU A 8 -16.04 -12.13 11.50
C LEU A 8 -16.10 -13.14 10.36
N CYS A 9 -17.06 -12.93 9.46
CA CYS A 9 -17.06 -13.55 8.16
C CYS A 9 -15.89 -12.96 7.38
N THR A 10 -14.71 -13.58 7.47
CA THR A 10 -13.57 -13.24 6.63
C THR A 10 -13.85 -13.75 5.21
N LEU A 11 -14.66 -12.99 4.47
CA LEU A 11 -14.76 -13.18 3.02
C LEU A 11 -13.34 -13.01 2.45
N ALA A 12 -12.84 -14.05 1.79
CA ALA A 12 -11.59 -13.96 1.04
C ALA A 12 -11.69 -12.78 0.07
N ALA A 13 -10.63 -11.98 -0.01
CA ALA A 13 -10.61 -10.82 -0.89
C ALA A 13 -10.93 -11.24 -2.34
N THR A 14 -11.89 -10.56 -2.96
CA THR A 14 -12.38 -10.89 -4.29
C THR A 14 -11.26 -10.74 -5.31
N ARG A 15 -11.04 -11.77 -6.11
CA ARG A 15 -9.98 -11.76 -7.12
C ARG A 15 -10.36 -10.89 -8.31
N TRP A 16 -9.35 -10.42 -9.05
CA TRP A 16 -9.54 -9.57 -10.23
C TRP A 16 -10.40 -10.20 -11.34
N HIS A 17 -10.53 -11.53 -11.36
CA HIS A 17 -11.35 -12.28 -12.33
C HIS A 17 -12.76 -12.63 -11.81
N GLU A 18 -13.11 -12.27 -10.58
CA GLU A 18 -14.40 -12.59 -9.93
C GLU A 18 -15.30 -11.34 -9.83
N LEU A 19 -15.16 -10.43 -10.80
CA LEU A 19 -15.84 -9.14 -10.78
C LEU A 19 -17.20 -9.15 -11.47
N ASP A 20 -17.63 -10.26 -12.06
CA ASP A 20 -18.97 -10.41 -12.64
C ASP A 20 -20.02 -10.46 -11.54
N GLY A 21 -21.05 -9.62 -11.64
CA GLY A 21 -22.06 -9.46 -10.58
C GLY A 21 -21.55 -8.84 -9.27
N TYR A 22 -20.28 -8.39 -9.21
CA TYR A 22 -19.72 -7.75 -8.03
C TYR A 22 -20.40 -6.40 -7.75
N SER A 23 -21.09 -6.29 -6.61
CA SER A 23 -21.94 -5.16 -6.25
C SER A 23 -21.30 -4.26 -5.19
N PHE A 24 -21.84 -3.06 -5.05
CA PHE A 24 -21.41 -2.13 -3.98
C PHE A 24 -21.70 -2.69 -2.59
N GLU A 25 -22.79 -3.43 -2.40
CA GLU A 25 -23.08 -4.08 -1.12
C GLU A 25 -22.04 -5.14 -0.75
N ARG A 26 -21.63 -5.97 -1.71
CA ARG A 26 -20.54 -6.93 -1.49
C ARG A 26 -19.22 -6.22 -1.18
N TYR A 27 -18.92 -5.14 -1.89
CA TYR A 27 -17.75 -4.29 -1.61
C TYR A 27 -17.76 -3.75 -0.18
N ARG A 28 -18.91 -3.27 0.30
CA ARG A 28 -19.03 -2.76 1.67
C ARG A 28 -18.76 -3.83 2.72
N GLN A 29 -19.30 -5.02 2.52
CA GLN A 29 -19.08 -6.15 3.43
C GLN A 29 -17.62 -6.59 3.44
N GLU A 30 -17.01 -6.75 2.27
CA GLU A 30 -15.63 -7.22 2.12
C GLU A 30 -14.60 -6.25 2.74
N PHE A 31 -14.81 -4.94 2.58
CA PHE A 31 -13.88 -3.91 3.08
C PHE A 31 -14.37 -3.18 4.33
N GLY A 32 -15.42 -3.69 5.01
CA GLY A 32 -15.96 -3.12 6.24
C GLY A 32 -16.39 -1.66 6.11
N LYS A 33 -16.98 -1.27 4.97
CA LYS A 33 -17.32 0.13 4.67
C LYS A 33 -18.61 0.55 5.36
N MET A 34 -18.48 1.59 6.18
CA MET A 34 -19.58 2.30 6.81
C MET A 34 -19.53 3.76 6.37
N TYR A 35 -20.69 4.34 6.11
CA TYR A 35 -20.84 5.74 5.69
C TYR A 35 -21.79 6.44 6.64
N ALA A 36 -21.54 7.71 6.92
CA ALA A 36 -22.26 8.44 7.96
C ALA A 36 -23.70 8.78 7.53
N THR A 37 -23.91 9.02 6.23
CA THR A 37 -25.22 9.42 5.68
C THR A 37 -25.55 8.67 4.39
N ALA A 38 -26.83 8.70 4.02
CA ALA A 38 -27.30 8.12 2.76
C ALA A 38 -26.71 8.86 1.54
N GLU A 39 -26.54 10.18 1.65
CA GLU A 39 -25.92 11.00 0.62
C GLU A 39 -24.45 10.62 0.40
N GLU A 40 -23.70 10.39 1.49
CA GLU A 40 -22.33 9.89 1.39
C GLU A 40 -22.32 8.50 0.73
N ALA A 41 -23.18 7.58 1.20
CA ALA A 41 -23.25 6.24 0.63
C ALA A 41 -23.55 6.25 -0.88
N ALA A 42 -24.48 7.10 -1.33
CA ALA A 42 -24.81 7.26 -2.75
C ALA A 42 -23.63 7.82 -3.55
N ALA A 43 -22.91 8.81 -3.02
CA ALA A 43 -21.71 9.35 -3.67
C ALA A 43 -20.59 8.30 -3.78
N ARG A 44 -20.41 7.48 -2.73
CA ARG A 44 -19.44 6.37 -2.67
C ARG A 44 -19.79 5.26 -3.64
N GLU A 45 -21.06 4.93 -3.77
CA GLU A 45 -21.56 3.96 -4.75
C GLU A 45 -21.32 4.44 -6.18
N ALA A 46 -21.57 5.72 -6.46
CA ALA A 46 -21.30 6.30 -7.78
C ALA A 46 -19.80 6.24 -8.12
N ALA A 47 -18.92 6.59 -7.18
CA ALA A 47 -17.47 6.49 -7.36
C ALA A 47 -17.02 5.03 -7.58
N PHE A 48 -17.55 4.10 -6.78
CA PHE A 48 -17.29 2.68 -6.92
C PHE A 48 -17.71 2.14 -8.29
N ASN A 49 -18.94 2.43 -8.73
CA ASN A 49 -19.47 1.95 -10.01
C ASN A 49 -18.65 2.47 -11.20
N LYS A 50 -18.23 3.76 -11.13
CA LYS A 50 -17.32 4.34 -12.12
C LYS A 50 -16.00 3.57 -12.18
N LYS A 51 -15.35 3.32 -11.03
CA LYS A 51 -14.08 2.59 -11.01
C LYS A 51 -14.21 1.13 -11.39
N LEU A 52 -15.28 0.44 -10.99
CA LEU A 52 -15.51 -0.95 -11.38
C LEU A 52 -15.59 -1.09 -12.91
N LYS A 53 -16.23 -0.12 -13.59
CA LYS A 53 -16.26 -0.06 -15.06
C LYS A 53 -14.85 0.12 -15.64
N GLU A 54 -14.05 1.02 -15.07
CA GLU A 54 -12.65 1.24 -15.48
C GLU A 54 -11.78 -0.01 -15.27
N VAL A 55 -11.96 -0.72 -14.15
CA VAL A 55 -11.28 -1.98 -13.83
C VAL A 55 -11.60 -3.05 -14.88
N ARG A 56 -12.89 -3.24 -15.19
CA ARG A 56 -13.32 -4.22 -16.21
C ARG A 56 -12.76 -3.89 -17.59
N SER A 57 -12.83 -2.62 -18.00
CA SER A 57 -12.29 -2.15 -19.28
C SER A 57 -10.77 -2.40 -19.38
N HIS A 58 -10.02 -2.04 -18.34
CA HIS A 58 -8.59 -2.30 -18.27
C HIS A 58 -8.26 -3.79 -18.33
N ASN A 59 -8.98 -4.63 -17.58
CA ASN A 59 -8.72 -6.06 -17.54
C ASN A 59 -9.01 -6.76 -18.88
N ALA A 60 -9.96 -6.24 -19.67
CA ALA A 60 -10.29 -6.72 -21.01
C ALA A 60 -9.27 -6.29 -22.09
N ALA A 61 -8.49 -5.23 -21.86
CA ALA A 61 -7.57 -4.65 -22.85
C ALA A 61 -6.24 -5.42 -23.05
N GLY A 62 -6.10 -6.61 -22.47
CA GLY A 62 -4.91 -7.47 -22.71
C GLY A 62 -3.60 -6.99 -22.05
N HIS A 63 -3.66 -6.07 -21.08
CA HIS A 63 -2.47 -5.65 -20.33
C HIS A 63 -1.80 -6.81 -19.58
N SER A 64 -0.48 -6.69 -19.36
CA SER A 64 0.34 -7.64 -18.59
C SER A 64 0.00 -7.69 -17.09
N TRP A 65 -0.82 -6.76 -16.62
CA TRP A 65 -1.30 -6.67 -15.26
C TRP A 65 -2.81 -6.48 -15.25
N LYS A 66 -3.42 -6.76 -14.09
CA LYS A 66 -4.86 -6.64 -13.86
C LYS A 66 -5.12 -5.72 -12.69
N ARG A 67 -6.20 -4.95 -12.77
CA ARG A 67 -6.74 -4.18 -11.65
C ARG A 67 -7.69 -5.06 -10.85
N GLY A 68 -7.63 -4.94 -9.53
CA GLY A 68 -8.63 -5.50 -8.63
C GLY A 68 -9.43 -4.37 -7.97
N VAL A 69 -10.57 -4.73 -7.42
CA VAL A 69 -11.25 -3.88 -6.43
C VAL A 69 -10.45 -3.98 -5.13
N ASN A 70 -10.22 -2.84 -4.48
CA ASN A 70 -9.55 -2.76 -3.18
C ASN A 70 -10.25 -1.73 -2.27
N HIS A 71 -9.77 -1.59 -1.04
CA HIS A 71 -10.31 -0.68 -0.02
C HIS A 71 -10.36 0.81 -0.41
N LEU A 72 -9.79 1.22 -1.55
CA LEU A 72 -9.81 2.60 -2.07
C LEU A 72 -10.76 2.77 -3.28
N THR A 73 -11.52 1.75 -3.67
CA THR A 73 -12.32 1.76 -4.90
C THR A 73 -13.44 2.81 -4.86
N ASP A 74 -13.96 3.15 -3.69
CA ASP A 74 -14.99 4.17 -3.46
C ASP A 74 -14.46 5.61 -3.29
N ARG A 75 -13.14 5.84 -3.41
CA ARG A 75 -12.54 7.18 -3.30
C ARG A 75 -12.66 8.01 -4.58
N THR A 76 -12.67 9.33 -4.51
CA THR A 76 -12.50 10.18 -5.72
C THR A 76 -11.02 10.33 -6.08
N PRO A 77 -10.67 10.75 -7.30
CA PRO A 77 -9.29 11.08 -7.67
C PRO A 77 -8.65 12.12 -6.73
N GLU A 78 -9.42 13.09 -6.28
CA GLU A 78 -8.99 14.15 -5.37
C GLU A 78 -8.67 13.57 -3.99
N GLU A 79 -9.51 12.69 -3.45
CA GLU A 79 -9.23 11.99 -2.18
C GLU A 79 -8.00 11.08 -2.29
N LEU A 80 -7.82 10.39 -3.43
CA LEU A 80 -6.65 9.56 -3.68
C LEU A 80 -5.37 10.38 -3.77
N SER A 81 -5.43 11.60 -4.32
CA SER A 81 -4.27 12.46 -4.47
C SER A 81 -3.59 12.78 -3.15
N VAL A 82 -4.36 12.90 -2.07
CA VAL A 82 -3.87 13.15 -0.70
C VAL A 82 -3.09 11.96 -0.16
N LEU A 83 -3.35 10.74 -0.65
CA LEU A 83 -2.69 9.51 -0.20
C LEU A 83 -1.30 9.30 -0.81
N HIS A 84 -0.94 10.02 -1.88
CA HIS A 84 0.32 9.78 -2.61
C HIS A 84 1.58 10.20 -1.84
N GLY A 85 1.44 10.85 -0.67
CA GLY A 85 2.48 11.11 0.34
C GLY A 85 3.66 12.00 -0.07
N LEU A 86 3.83 12.24 -1.37
CA LEU A 86 4.85 13.13 -1.91
C LEU A 86 4.31 14.55 -2.02
N ASP A 87 4.68 15.40 -1.07
CA ASP A 87 4.57 16.84 -1.27
C ASP A 87 5.63 17.29 -2.29
N ARG A 88 5.18 17.60 -3.51
CA ARG A 88 6.06 18.08 -4.58
C ARG A 88 6.72 19.41 -4.25
N ALA A 89 6.20 20.21 -3.33
CA ALA A 89 6.85 21.44 -2.88
C ALA A 89 8.17 21.14 -2.14
N LEU A 90 8.25 20.00 -1.44
CA LEU A 90 9.47 19.59 -0.73
C LEU A 90 10.58 19.15 -1.69
N LEU A 91 10.25 18.65 -2.88
CA LEU A 91 11.24 18.26 -3.90
C LEU A 91 12.11 19.43 -4.40
N PHE A 92 11.59 20.67 -4.31
CA PHE A 92 12.27 21.87 -4.80
C PHE A 92 12.79 22.76 -3.67
N SER A 93 12.43 22.48 -2.42
CA SER A 93 12.82 23.24 -1.24
C SER A 93 14.30 23.03 -0.87
N GLN A 94 14.85 21.85 -1.15
CA GLN A 94 16.19 21.51 -0.72
C GLN A 94 17.10 21.26 -1.93
N LYS A 95 17.84 22.32 -2.31
CA LYS A 95 19.19 22.14 -2.87
C LYS A 95 20.11 21.61 -1.76
N HIS A 96 19.77 20.47 -1.16
CA HIS A 96 20.77 19.73 -0.39
C HIS A 96 21.71 19.16 -1.42
N ALA A 97 22.79 19.91 -1.65
CA ALA A 97 23.92 19.40 -2.35
C ALA A 97 24.33 18.10 -1.66
N LEU A 98 24.12 16.97 -2.34
CA LEU A 98 24.71 15.65 -2.05
C LEU A 98 26.24 15.68 -2.19
N SER A 99 26.87 16.79 -1.80
CA SER A 99 28.27 17.14 -2.05
C SER A 99 29.21 16.52 -1.03
N THR A 100 28.69 16.02 0.10
CA THR A 100 29.51 15.44 1.19
C THR A 100 29.33 13.93 1.38
N ALA A 101 28.50 13.27 0.57
CA ALA A 101 28.46 11.81 0.57
C ALA A 101 29.84 11.29 0.14
N LYS A 102 30.51 10.53 1.03
CA LYS A 102 31.70 9.76 0.65
C LYS A 102 31.40 9.07 -0.68
N PRO A 103 32.33 9.07 -1.66
CA PRO A 103 32.08 8.43 -2.94
C PRO A 103 31.56 7.03 -2.65
N ALA A 104 30.38 6.72 -3.21
CA ALA A 104 29.84 5.38 -3.17
C ALA A 104 30.98 4.43 -3.56
N ARG A 105 31.13 3.32 -2.82
CA ARG A 105 32.11 2.30 -3.21
C ARG A 105 31.92 2.05 -4.70
N PRO A 106 33.00 2.03 -5.51
CA PRO A 106 32.86 1.80 -6.94
C PRO A 106 31.98 0.57 -7.12
N PHE A 107 30.93 0.71 -7.94
CA PHE A 107 30.05 -0.40 -8.27
C PHE A 107 30.89 -1.48 -8.94
N THR A 108 31.37 -2.43 -8.15
CA THR A 108 31.98 -3.65 -8.70
C THR A 108 30.83 -4.45 -9.26
N LYS A 109 30.85 -4.68 -10.57
CA LYS A 109 29.94 -5.61 -11.20
C LYS A 109 30.11 -6.94 -10.45
N ALA A 110 29.04 -7.42 -9.80
CA ALA A 110 29.07 -8.75 -9.24
C ALA A 110 29.16 -9.72 -10.42
N ASP A 111 30.15 -10.61 -10.40
CA ASP A 111 30.36 -11.59 -11.47
C ASP A 111 29.16 -12.54 -11.59
N GLU A 112 28.45 -12.76 -10.47
CA GLU A 112 27.25 -13.59 -10.39
C GLU A 112 26.16 -12.88 -9.57
N VAL A 113 24.99 -12.69 -10.18
CA VAL A 113 23.78 -12.18 -9.51
C VAL A 113 22.68 -13.22 -9.68
N PRO A 114 21.94 -13.56 -8.62
CA PRO A 114 20.83 -14.50 -8.73
C PRO A 114 19.75 -14.00 -9.69
N SER A 115 19.05 -14.93 -10.35
CA SER A 115 17.97 -14.63 -11.30
C SER A 115 16.75 -13.96 -10.64
N GLY A 116 16.63 -14.05 -9.30
CA GLY A 116 15.63 -13.37 -8.51
C GLY A 116 15.96 -13.40 -7.02
N VAL A 117 15.55 -12.35 -6.31
CA VAL A 117 15.70 -12.24 -4.86
C VAL A 117 14.36 -11.85 -4.27
N ASP A 118 13.94 -12.57 -3.22
CA ASP A 118 12.78 -12.25 -2.42
C ASP A 118 13.17 -12.31 -0.94
N TRP A 119 13.44 -11.15 -0.35
CA TRP A 119 13.86 -11.02 1.05
C TRP A 119 12.79 -11.50 2.05
N ARG A 120 11.51 -11.53 1.65
CA ARG A 120 10.42 -12.08 2.48
C ARG A 120 10.61 -13.57 2.72
N ARG A 121 11.06 -14.31 1.70
CA ARG A 121 11.36 -15.75 1.81
C ARG A 121 12.54 -16.03 2.74
N GLN A 122 13.34 -15.02 3.01
CA GLN A 122 14.49 -15.11 3.91
C GLN A 122 14.16 -14.63 5.34
N GLY A 123 12.91 -14.20 5.60
CA GLY A 123 12.51 -13.66 6.90
C GLY A 123 12.99 -12.23 7.17
N ALA A 124 13.51 -11.54 6.17
CA ALA A 124 14.13 -10.22 6.31
C ALA A 124 13.14 -9.05 6.15
N VAL A 125 11.84 -9.30 6.10
CA VAL A 125 10.83 -8.26 5.82
C VAL A 125 9.70 -8.34 6.85
N THR A 126 9.30 -7.21 7.42
CA THR A 126 8.21 -7.16 8.40
C THR A 126 6.82 -7.28 7.72
N PRO A 127 5.73 -7.53 8.47
CA PRO A 127 4.39 -7.49 7.90
C PRO A 127 4.07 -6.13 7.25
N VAL A 128 3.26 -6.13 6.19
CA VAL A 128 2.86 -4.90 5.50
C VAL A 128 2.14 -3.96 6.46
N LYS A 129 2.64 -2.73 6.56
CA LYS A 129 2.12 -1.67 7.43
C LYS A 129 1.21 -0.68 6.67
N ASN A 130 0.56 0.25 7.38
CA ASN A 130 -0.37 1.23 6.80
C ASN A 130 -0.07 2.66 7.27
N GLN A 131 0.37 3.52 6.33
CA GLN A 131 0.69 4.93 6.59
C GLN A 131 -0.54 5.84 6.83
N GLY A 132 -1.75 5.35 6.56
CA GLY A 132 -2.96 6.14 6.59
C GLY A 132 -2.91 7.33 5.62
N HIS A 133 -3.24 8.52 6.13
CA HIS A 133 -3.35 9.76 5.37
C HIS A 133 -2.25 10.78 5.71
N CYS A 134 -1.21 10.36 6.42
CA CYS A 134 -0.17 11.24 6.94
C CYS A 134 0.83 11.71 5.86
N GLY A 135 0.97 10.94 4.78
CA GLY A 135 2.02 11.16 3.79
C GLY A 135 3.42 10.80 4.29
N SER A 136 3.51 10.01 5.36
CA SER A 136 4.75 9.54 5.97
C SER A 136 5.41 8.37 5.24
N CYS A 137 5.09 8.10 3.97
CA CYS A 137 5.61 6.93 3.24
C CYS A 137 7.15 6.81 3.27
N TRP A 138 7.85 7.95 3.37
CA TRP A 138 9.31 8.00 3.49
C TRP A 138 9.83 7.39 4.80
N THR A 139 9.09 7.48 5.91
CA THR A 139 9.48 6.88 7.20
C THR A 139 9.33 5.36 7.13
N PHE A 140 8.22 4.87 6.57
CA PHE A 140 7.98 3.44 6.33
C PHE A 140 9.05 2.81 5.42
N ALA A 141 9.40 3.48 4.31
CA ALA A 141 10.45 3.00 3.42
C ALA A 141 11.84 2.96 4.11
N SER A 142 12.12 3.95 4.96
CA SER A 142 13.38 4.03 5.70
C SER A 142 13.46 2.97 6.79
N ALA A 143 12.42 2.81 7.60
CA ALA A 143 12.32 1.80 8.65
C ALA A 143 12.54 0.40 8.09
N GLU A 144 11.75 -0.01 7.09
CA GLU A 144 11.84 -1.36 6.49
C GLU A 144 13.23 -1.65 5.91
N THR A 145 13.88 -0.65 5.30
CA THR A 145 15.24 -0.82 4.79
C THR A 145 16.25 -1.09 5.92
N VAL A 146 16.12 -0.41 7.05
CA VAL A 146 16.98 -0.60 8.23
C VAL A 146 16.67 -1.93 8.91
N GLU A 147 15.40 -2.28 9.08
CA GLU A 147 14.94 -3.58 9.61
C GLU A 147 15.52 -4.73 8.80
N SER A 148 15.33 -4.70 7.48
CA SER A 148 15.89 -5.68 6.53
C SER A 148 17.41 -5.78 6.67
N ARG A 149 18.11 -4.64 6.73
CA ARG A 149 19.58 -4.64 6.84
C ARG A 149 20.06 -5.17 8.18
N TRP A 150 19.35 -4.86 9.26
CA TRP A 150 19.64 -5.37 10.60
C TRP A 150 19.50 -6.88 10.63
N PHE A 151 18.39 -7.42 10.14
CA PHE A 151 18.16 -8.86 10.02
C PHE A 151 19.27 -9.57 9.26
N LEU A 152 19.69 -9.03 8.10
CA LEU A 152 20.78 -9.62 7.31
C LEU A 152 22.14 -9.62 8.02
N LYS A 153 22.32 -8.77 9.03
CA LYS A 153 23.55 -8.67 9.81
C LYS A 153 23.52 -9.52 11.08
N THR A 154 22.37 -9.58 11.76
CA THR A 154 22.24 -10.15 13.11
C THR A 154 21.42 -11.43 13.15
N GLY A 155 20.57 -11.68 12.15
CA GLY A 155 19.57 -12.74 12.14
C GLY A 155 18.29 -12.42 12.92
N GLU A 156 18.18 -11.20 13.47
CA GLU A 156 17.03 -10.78 14.27
C GLU A 156 16.17 -9.77 13.48
N LEU A 157 14.86 -10.02 13.38
CA LEU A 157 13.93 -9.11 12.71
C LEU A 157 13.39 -8.12 13.74
N GLN A 158 13.62 -6.84 13.51
CA GLN A 158 13.12 -5.76 14.36
C GLN A 158 11.92 -5.10 13.67
N ASP A 159 10.99 -4.59 14.46
CA ASP A 159 9.87 -3.74 14.01
C ASP A 159 10.12 -2.34 14.59
N LEU A 160 10.67 -1.46 13.75
CA LEU A 160 11.08 -0.10 14.12
C LEU A 160 9.90 0.86 14.05
N SER A 161 9.96 1.91 14.88
CA SER A 161 8.91 2.93 14.95
C SER A 161 9.03 3.95 13.82
N GLU A 162 8.12 3.89 12.84
CA GLU A 162 7.99 4.95 11.83
C GLU A 162 7.62 6.30 12.43
N GLN A 163 6.89 6.30 13.55
CA GLN A 163 6.50 7.51 14.25
C GLN A 163 7.72 8.22 14.85
N PHE A 164 8.69 7.46 15.38
CA PHE A 164 9.92 8.04 15.89
C PHE A 164 10.73 8.72 14.77
N ILE A 165 10.80 8.10 13.59
CA ILE A 165 11.46 8.69 12.41
C ILE A 165 10.68 9.93 11.91
N LEU A 166 9.36 9.95 12.08
CA LEU A 166 8.53 11.09 11.70
C LEU A 166 8.78 12.29 12.63
N ASP A 167 8.93 12.04 13.93
CA ASP A 167 9.00 13.07 14.97
C ASP A 167 10.42 13.64 15.19
N CYS A 168 11.49 12.94 14.76
CA CYS A 168 12.90 13.23 15.08
C CYS A 168 13.82 13.16 13.85
#